data_AF-A0A2G2G032-F1
#
_entry.id   AF-A0A2G2G032-F1
#
_cell.length_a   1.000
_cell.length_b   1.000
_cell.length_c   1.000
_cell.angle_alpha   90.00
_cell.angle_beta   90.00
_cell.angle_gamma   90.00
#
_symmetry.space_group_name_H-M   'P 1'
#
loop_
_entity.id
_entity.type
_entity.pdbx_description
1 polymer ?
#
loop_
_entity_poly.entity_id
_entity_poly.type
_entity_poly.pdbx_seq_one_letter_code
_entity_poly.pdbx_strand_id
1 'polypeptide(L)'
;MINPINNLASLHTPTQKSEREERVEELKKVHENTKEKQFVQIMTQVQSSLGLRATEGDTSVQDFKEFLSGIGYEGKPIASLSQDEAAELISEDGFFGVKQTSERIANFVIMGSGGDEEMLREGRKGILQGFDQAEKMWGGKLPDIAYETIAKAVEMIDKALIEGGFSIMDEKV
;
A
#
# COMPACT_ATOMS: atom_id res chain seq x y z
N MET A 1 -71.73 40.26 8.27
CA MET A 1 -70.68 41.28 8.38
C MET A 1 -69.41 40.69 7.78
N ILE A 2 -68.93 41.28 6.70
CA ILE A 2 -67.64 40.97 6.08
C ILE A 2 -66.71 42.11 6.51
N ASN A 3 -65.51 41.80 7.01
CA ASN A 3 -64.35 42.63 6.75
C ASN A 3 -63.04 41.81 6.77
N PRO A 4 -62.03 42.19 5.96
CA PRO A 4 -60.95 41.32 5.50
C PRO A 4 -59.61 41.59 6.21
N ILE A 5 -58.63 40.69 6.03
CA ILE A 5 -57.20 41.05 6.11
C ILE A 5 -56.52 40.58 4.84
N ASN A 6 -55.82 41.54 4.25
CA ASN A 6 -55.08 41.49 3.01
C ASN A 6 -53.66 40.95 3.25
N ASN A 7 -53.12 40.28 2.23
CA ASN A 7 -51.71 40.28 1.81
C ASN A 7 -50.67 39.49 2.64
N LEU A 8 -50.02 38.51 1.99
CA LEU A 8 -48.63 38.65 1.52
C LEU A 8 -48.25 37.46 0.62
N ALA A 9 -47.86 37.81 -0.60
CA ALA A 9 -47.17 36.93 -1.53
C ALA A 9 -45.78 36.53 -1.00
N SER A 10 -45.28 35.43 -1.56
CA SER A 10 -43.86 35.03 -1.65
C SER A 10 -43.17 34.49 -0.39
N LEU A 11 -43.00 33.16 -0.36
CA LEU A 11 -41.79 32.53 0.17
C LEU A 11 -41.33 31.43 -0.80
N HIS A 12 -40.68 31.84 -1.89
CA HIS A 12 -39.63 31.03 -2.48
C HIS A 12 -38.38 31.31 -1.64
N THR A 13 -38.00 30.39 -0.74
CA THR A 13 -36.78 30.56 0.07
C THR A 13 -35.62 29.73 -0.51
N PRO A 14 -34.39 30.30 -0.59
CA PRO A 14 -33.20 29.68 -1.15
C PRO A 14 -32.48 28.73 -0.16
N THR A 15 -33.22 28.05 0.72
CA THR A 15 -32.69 27.35 1.91
C THR A 15 -32.03 25.99 1.63
N GLN A 16 -32.27 25.39 0.46
CA GLN A 16 -31.83 24.01 0.21
C GLN A 16 -30.34 23.86 -0.17
N LYS A 17 -29.64 24.97 -0.48
CA LYS A 17 -28.26 24.94 -0.97
C LYS A 17 -27.23 24.83 0.16
N SER A 18 -27.40 25.55 1.27
CA SER A 18 -26.44 25.54 2.39
C SER A 18 -26.44 24.22 3.14
N GLU A 19 -27.60 23.59 3.38
CA GLU A 19 -27.69 22.29 4.03
C GLU A 19 -27.06 21.17 3.18
N ARG A 20 -27.15 21.26 1.84
CA ARG A 20 -26.47 20.33 0.95
C ARG A 20 -24.96 20.52 0.95
N GLU A 21 -24.48 21.76 1.03
CA GLU A 21 -23.05 22.07 1.13
C GLU A 21 -22.46 21.60 2.47
N GLU A 22 -23.14 21.82 3.59
CA GLU A 22 -22.74 21.30 4.91
C GLU A 22 -22.74 19.78 4.96
N ARG A 23 -23.79 19.11 4.43
CA ARG A 23 -23.80 17.64 4.38
C ARG A 23 -22.72 17.08 3.47
N VAL A 24 -22.38 17.75 2.37
CA VAL A 24 -21.26 17.34 1.51
C VAL A 24 -19.93 17.47 2.25
N GLU A 25 -19.76 18.53 3.05
CA GLU A 25 -18.56 18.74 3.87
C GLU A 25 -18.45 17.69 4.99
N GLU A 26 -19.55 17.38 5.69
CA GLU A 26 -19.60 16.30 6.68
C GLU A 26 -19.32 14.93 6.04
N LEU A 27 -19.89 14.65 4.86
CA LEU A 27 -19.66 13.39 4.14
C LEU A 27 -18.21 13.23 3.70
N LYS A 28 -17.55 14.31 3.27
CA LYS A 28 -16.11 14.32 2.96
C LYS A 28 -15.28 14.01 4.19
N LYS A 29 -15.55 14.69 5.31
CA LYS A 29 -14.84 14.45 6.58
C LYS A 29 -15.05 13.02 7.08
N VAL A 30 -16.26 12.47 6.98
CA VAL A 30 -16.54 11.07 7.33
C VAL A 30 -15.79 10.10 6.39
N HIS A 31 -15.72 10.39 5.09
CA HIS A 31 -14.96 9.58 4.14
C HIS A 31 -13.45 9.63 4.39
N GLU A 32 -12.89 10.82 4.64
CA GLU A 32 -11.47 11.01 5.02
C GLU A 32 -11.18 10.26 6.31
N ASN A 33 -12.00 10.45 7.36
CA ASN A 33 -11.90 9.72 8.61
C ASN A 33 -12.02 8.20 8.43
N THR A 34 -12.76 7.72 7.41
CA THR A 34 -12.89 6.28 7.12
C THR A 34 -11.66 5.73 6.43
N LYS A 35 -11.08 6.47 5.47
CA LYS A 35 -9.83 6.10 4.80
C LYS A 35 -8.66 6.12 5.78
N GLU A 36 -8.58 7.13 6.64
CA GLU A 36 -7.58 7.20 7.71
C GLU A 36 -7.73 6.03 8.68
N LYS A 37 -8.95 5.67 9.09
CA LYS A 37 -9.17 4.49 9.94
C LYS A 37 -8.75 3.20 9.26
N GLN A 38 -9.07 3.01 7.98
CA GLN A 38 -8.65 1.84 7.21
C GLN A 38 -7.12 1.79 7.07
N PHE A 39 -6.48 2.92 6.79
CA PHE A 39 -5.03 3.02 6.72
C PHE A 39 -4.39 2.74 8.07
N VAL A 40 -4.87 3.35 9.16
CA VAL A 40 -4.40 3.09 10.53
C VAL A 40 -4.58 1.61 10.89
N GLN A 41 -5.67 0.98 10.46
CA GLN A 41 -5.88 -0.45 10.66
C GLN A 41 -4.85 -1.29 9.89
N ILE A 42 -4.62 -1.00 8.61
CA ILE A 42 -3.60 -1.66 7.79
C ILE A 42 -2.21 -1.46 8.42
N MET A 43 -1.88 -0.24 8.83
CA MET A 43 -0.62 0.08 9.47
C MET A 43 -0.45 -0.63 10.81
N THR A 44 -1.49 -0.70 11.63
CA THR A 44 -1.49 -1.46 12.89
C THR A 44 -1.27 -2.94 12.62
N GLN A 45 -1.87 -3.49 11.56
CA GLN A 45 -1.65 -4.88 11.14
C GLN A 45 -0.20 -5.08 10.66
N VAL A 46 0.33 -4.19 9.83
CA VAL A 46 1.72 -4.23 9.35
C VAL A 46 2.71 -4.12 10.51
N GLN A 47 2.52 -3.19 11.44
CA GLN A 47 3.37 -3.05 12.62
C GLN A 47 3.33 -4.27 13.53
N SER A 48 2.13 -4.81 13.76
CA SER A 48 1.97 -6.06 14.50
C SER A 48 2.68 -7.22 13.82
N SER A 49 2.63 -7.27 12.48
CA SER A 49 3.27 -8.30 11.67
C SER A 49 4.80 -8.21 11.68
N LEU A 50 5.36 -6.99 11.68
CA LEU A 50 6.81 -6.75 11.65
C LEU A 50 7.48 -6.75 13.03
N GLY A 51 6.74 -7.00 14.12
CA GLY A 51 7.28 -7.01 15.48
C GLY A 51 7.79 -5.65 15.98
N LEU A 52 7.44 -4.57 15.28
CA LEU A 52 7.75 -3.20 15.69
C LEU A 52 6.85 -2.86 16.88
N ARG A 53 7.39 -2.93 18.10
CA ARG A 53 6.67 -2.53 19.32
C ARG A 53 6.36 -1.03 19.23
N ALA A 54 5.11 -0.68 18.97
CA ALA A 54 4.60 0.66 19.19
C ALA A 54 4.71 0.98 20.69
N THR A 55 5.67 1.84 21.06
CA THR A 55 5.56 2.59 22.30
C THR A 55 4.51 3.67 22.08
N GLU A 56 3.50 3.75 22.95
CA GLU A 56 2.40 4.72 22.81
C GLU A 56 2.93 6.15 22.62
N GLY A 57 2.59 6.77 21.49
CA GLY A 57 2.91 8.17 21.15
C GLY A 57 3.69 8.33 19.83
N ASP A 58 2.99 8.79 18.78
CA ASP A 58 3.53 9.35 17.52
C ASP A 58 4.40 8.50 16.57
N THR A 59 4.76 7.25 16.92
CA THR A 59 5.76 6.44 16.18
C THR A 59 5.18 5.51 15.09
N SER A 60 4.15 5.93 14.33
CA SER A 60 3.56 5.05 13.29
C SER A 60 3.55 5.60 11.88
N VAL A 61 3.20 6.88 11.72
CA VAL A 61 3.14 7.51 10.38
C VAL A 61 4.51 8.00 9.95
N GLN A 62 5.29 8.56 10.87
CA GLN A 62 6.63 9.07 10.58
C GLN A 62 7.59 7.92 10.26
N ASP A 63 7.60 6.85 11.05
CA ASP A 63 8.41 5.65 10.80
C ASP A 63 8.07 4.99 9.46
N PHE A 64 6.79 4.90 9.12
CA PHE A 64 6.37 4.38 7.83
C PHE A 64 6.77 5.29 6.68
N LYS A 65 6.67 6.61 6.86
CA LYS A 65 7.16 7.59 5.89
C LYS A 65 8.67 7.48 5.69
N GLU A 66 9.44 7.30 6.76
CA GLU A 66 10.89 7.09 6.70
C GLU A 66 11.25 5.78 6.01
N PHE A 67 10.52 4.70 6.31
CA PHE A 67 10.65 3.44 5.59
C PHE A 67 10.40 3.61 4.09
N LEU A 68 9.29 4.27 3.72
CA LEU A 68 8.94 4.54 2.33
C LEU A 68 10.02 5.39 1.64
N SER A 69 10.50 6.43 2.31
CA SER A 69 11.64 7.23 1.82
C SER A 69 12.89 6.39 1.64
N GLY A 70 13.17 5.45 2.56
CA GLY A 70 14.33 4.57 2.51
C GLY A 70 14.32 3.60 1.32
N ILE A 71 13.13 3.20 0.84
CA ILE A 71 12.97 2.41 -0.39
C ILE A 71 12.86 3.28 -1.65
N GLY A 72 12.98 4.61 -1.53
CA GLY A 72 12.99 5.57 -2.64
C GLY A 72 11.62 6.17 -3.00
N TYR A 73 10.60 6.02 -2.15
CA TYR A 73 9.30 6.64 -2.38
C TYR A 73 9.27 8.08 -1.86
N GLU A 74 9.16 9.04 -2.78
CA GLU A 74 9.10 10.48 -2.46
C GLU A 74 7.71 11.09 -2.71
N GLY A 75 6.69 10.23 -2.92
CA GLY A 75 5.33 10.66 -3.20
C GLY A 75 4.57 11.20 -1.98
N LYS A 76 3.29 11.50 -2.19
CA LYS A 76 2.39 11.93 -1.11
C LYS A 76 2.26 10.83 -0.04
N PRO A 77 1.99 11.18 1.23
CA PRO A 77 1.65 10.18 2.25
C PRO A 77 0.54 9.26 1.74
N ILE A 78 0.72 7.94 1.88
CA ILE A 78 -0.23 6.94 1.33
C ILE A 78 -1.67 7.18 1.82
N ALA A 79 -1.84 7.59 3.08
CA ALA A 79 -3.13 7.93 3.66
C ALA A 79 -3.85 9.13 2.99
N SER A 80 -3.11 9.99 2.29
CA SER A 80 -3.63 11.20 1.65
C SER A 80 -3.89 11.05 0.15
N LEU A 81 -3.66 9.87 -0.42
CA LEU A 81 -3.83 9.62 -1.84
C LEU A 81 -5.32 9.59 -2.23
N SER A 82 -5.64 10.20 -3.36
CA SER A 82 -6.87 9.91 -4.08
C SER A 82 -6.83 8.50 -4.67
N GLN A 83 -7.99 8.00 -5.11
CA GLN A 83 -8.08 6.68 -5.72
C GLN A 83 -7.29 6.60 -7.03
N ASP A 84 -7.33 7.66 -7.83
CA ASP A 84 -6.60 7.72 -9.12
C ASP A 84 -5.09 7.74 -8.89
N GLU A 85 -4.61 8.52 -7.93
CA GLU A 85 -3.18 8.54 -7.55
C GLU A 85 -2.73 7.18 -6.99
N ALA A 86 -3.56 6.52 -6.18
CA ALA A 86 -3.26 5.18 -5.70
C ALA A 86 -3.22 4.16 -6.84
N ALA A 87 -4.14 4.24 -7.80
CA ALA A 87 -4.19 3.38 -8.97
C ALA A 87 -2.96 3.58 -9.88
N GLU A 88 -2.50 4.81 -10.06
CA GLU A 88 -1.29 5.13 -10.80
C GLU A 88 -0.05 4.51 -10.12
N LEU A 89 0.04 4.59 -8.80
CA LEU A 89 1.17 4.03 -8.05
C LEU A 89 1.27 2.50 -8.14
N ILE A 90 0.14 1.78 -8.29
CA ILE A 90 0.12 0.32 -8.44
C ILE A 90 0.03 -0.15 -9.90
N SER A 91 0.00 0.77 -10.87
CA SER A 91 0.07 0.43 -12.29
C SER A 91 1.38 -0.27 -12.63
N GLU A 92 1.49 -0.93 -13.80
CA GLU A 92 2.68 -1.72 -14.17
C GLU A 92 4.00 -0.94 -13.99
N ASP A 93 4.02 0.34 -14.39
CA ASP A 93 5.17 1.23 -14.28
C ASP A 93 5.19 2.09 -13.00
N GLY A 94 4.10 2.04 -12.22
CA GLY A 94 3.94 2.77 -10.96
C GLY A 94 4.95 2.32 -9.91
N PHE A 95 5.24 3.19 -8.94
CA PHE A 95 6.27 2.91 -7.94
C PHE A 95 6.04 1.59 -7.19
N PHE A 96 4.80 1.28 -6.80
CA PHE A 96 4.40 0.03 -6.15
C PHE A 96 3.85 -1.02 -7.14
N GLY A 97 4.01 -0.77 -8.45
CA GLY A 97 3.68 -1.70 -9.51
C GLY A 97 4.48 -3.00 -9.44
N VAL A 98 3.97 -4.04 -10.10
CA VAL A 98 4.59 -5.37 -10.12
C VAL A 98 6.02 -5.30 -10.66
N LYS A 99 6.23 -4.62 -11.79
CA LYS A 99 7.55 -4.48 -12.42
C LYS A 99 8.56 -3.83 -11.47
N GLN A 100 8.24 -2.63 -10.98
CA GLN A 100 9.15 -1.85 -10.14
C GLN A 100 9.43 -2.52 -8.79
N THR A 101 8.41 -3.13 -8.17
CA THR A 101 8.56 -3.78 -6.87
C THR A 101 9.35 -5.09 -6.99
N SER A 102 9.10 -5.89 -8.02
CA SER A 102 9.86 -7.12 -8.25
C SER A 102 11.33 -6.84 -8.56
N GLU A 103 11.63 -5.79 -9.35
CA GLU A 103 13.00 -5.33 -9.61
C GLU A 103 13.71 -4.91 -8.33
N ARG A 104 13.07 -4.13 -7.43
CA ARG A 104 13.68 -3.76 -6.14
C ARG A 104 14.01 -4.97 -5.26
N ILE A 105 13.09 -5.94 -5.18
CA ILE A 105 13.29 -7.17 -4.38
C ILE A 105 14.43 -8.02 -4.97
N ALA A 106 14.42 -8.23 -6.29
CA ALA A 106 15.46 -9.01 -6.95
C ALA A 106 16.83 -8.34 -6.84
N ASN A 107 16.91 -7.02 -7.09
CA ASN A 107 18.16 -6.27 -6.99
C ASN A 107 18.72 -6.26 -5.57
N PHE A 108 17.87 -6.20 -4.55
CA PHE A 108 18.33 -6.33 -3.16
C PHE A 108 19.10 -7.64 -2.93
N VAL A 109 18.58 -8.76 -3.43
CA VAL A 109 19.26 -10.06 -3.33
C VAL A 109 20.49 -10.14 -4.22
N ILE A 110 20.39 -9.73 -5.49
CA ILE A 110 21.48 -9.82 -6.47
C ILE A 110 22.66 -8.93 -6.05
N MET A 111 22.40 -7.71 -5.59
CA MET A 111 23.45 -6.83 -5.08
C MET A 111 24.00 -7.33 -3.75
N GLY A 112 23.12 -7.81 -2.86
CA GLY A 112 23.49 -8.33 -1.55
C GLY A 112 24.34 -9.61 -1.61
N SER A 113 24.17 -10.43 -2.65
CA SER A 113 24.95 -11.66 -2.83
C SER A 113 26.38 -11.41 -3.29
N GLY A 114 26.67 -10.24 -3.88
CA GLY A 114 27.98 -9.95 -4.44
C GLY A 114 28.42 -10.91 -5.56
N GLY A 115 27.47 -11.60 -6.21
CA GLY A 115 27.74 -12.61 -7.23
C GLY A 115 28.04 -14.02 -6.69
N ASP A 116 27.91 -14.24 -5.39
CA ASP A 116 28.07 -15.56 -4.77
C ASP A 116 26.82 -16.43 -4.96
N GLU A 117 27.02 -17.70 -5.36
CA GLU A 117 25.94 -18.66 -5.63
C GLU A 117 25.13 -18.97 -4.37
N GLU A 118 25.82 -19.27 -3.26
CA GLU A 118 25.19 -19.67 -2.01
C GLU A 118 24.32 -18.51 -1.49
N MET A 119 24.83 -17.29 -1.55
CA MET A 119 24.09 -16.09 -1.15
C MET A 119 22.91 -15.78 -2.07
N LEU A 120 23.02 -15.99 -3.39
CA LEU A 120 21.87 -15.87 -4.31
C LEU A 120 20.76 -16.89 -3.96
N ARG A 121 21.13 -18.14 -3.68
CA ARG A 121 20.19 -19.20 -3.31
C ARG A 121 19.51 -18.94 -1.97
N GLU A 122 20.28 -18.55 -0.96
CA GLU A 122 19.71 -18.20 0.35
C GLU A 122 18.87 -16.93 0.29
N GLY A 123 19.26 -15.93 -0.51
CA GLY A 123 18.43 -14.75 -0.76
C GLY A 123 17.09 -15.09 -1.44
N ARG A 124 17.13 -15.94 -2.48
CA ARG A 124 15.92 -16.47 -3.15
C ARG A 124 15.00 -17.20 -2.17
N LYS A 125 15.55 -18.11 -1.37
CA LYS A 125 14.81 -18.86 -0.35
C LYS A 125 14.26 -17.93 0.74
N GLY A 126 15.03 -16.94 1.17
CA GLY A 126 14.63 -15.93 2.13
C GLY A 126 13.41 -15.12 1.66
N ILE A 127 13.36 -14.73 0.38
CA ILE A 127 12.18 -14.05 -0.18
C ILE A 127 10.94 -14.94 -0.10
N LEU A 128 11.03 -16.20 -0.54
CA LEU A 128 9.91 -17.13 -0.51
C LEU A 128 9.41 -17.39 0.92
N GLN A 129 10.34 -17.53 1.87
CA GLN A 129 10.02 -17.69 3.28
C GLN A 129 9.37 -16.43 3.87
N GLY A 130 9.88 -15.24 3.55
CA GLY A 130 9.30 -13.96 3.99
C GLY A 130 7.89 -13.75 3.42
N PHE A 131 7.65 -14.15 2.17
CA PHE A 131 6.33 -14.08 1.55
C PHE A 131 5.31 -15.01 2.24
N ASP A 132 5.68 -16.26 2.55
CA ASP A 132 4.84 -17.19 3.31
C ASP A 132 4.53 -16.66 4.73
N GLN A 133 5.50 -16.02 5.38
CA GLN A 133 5.28 -15.37 6.67
C GLN A 133 4.30 -14.18 6.55
N ALA A 134 4.44 -13.36 5.51
CA ALA A 134 3.54 -12.26 5.24
C ALA A 134 2.11 -12.75 4.99
N GLU A 135 1.91 -13.84 4.24
CA GLU A 135 0.58 -14.45 4.02
C GLU A 135 -0.04 -14.94 5.33
N LYS A 136 0.74 -15.59 6.20
CA LYS A 136 0.27 -16.01 7.52
C LYS A 136 -0.13 -14.82 8.39
N MET A 137 0.68 -13.76 8.40
CA MET A 137 0.40 -12.53 9.15
C MET A 137 -0.81 -11.78 8.61
N TRP A 138 -1.05 -11.86 7.30
CA TRP A 138 -2.22 -11.28 6.63
C TRP A 138 -3.53 -11.96 7.06
N GLY A 139 -3.47 -13.21 7.53
CA GLY A 139 -4.63 -13.96 8.02
C GLY A 139 -5.44 -14.65 6.92
N GLY A 140 -4.83 -14.88 5.76
CA GLY A 140 -5.45 -15.51 4.60
C GLY A 140 -4.58 -15.31 3.36
N LYS A 141 -5.13 -15.60 2.18
CA LYS A 141 -4.40 -15.35 0.93
C LYS A 141 -4.11 -13.86 0.74
N LEU A 142 -2.89 -13.56 0.31
CA LEU A 142 -2.53 -12.23 -0.14
C LEU A 142 -3.29 -11.88 -1.44
N PRO A 143 -3.40 -10.59 -1.79
CA PRO A 143 -3.93 -10.19 -3.09
C PRO A 143 -3.08 -10.75 -4.26
N ASP A 144 -3.70 -11.06 -5.40
CA ASP A 144 -3.03 -11.69 -6.56
C ASP A 144 -1.77 -10.94 -7.02
N ILE A 145 -1.80 -9.60 -6.99
CA ILE A 145 -0.66 -8.73 -7.32
C ILE A 145 0.60 -9.06 -6.51
N ALA A 146 0.45 -9.53 -5.26
CA ALA A 146 1.58 -9.89 -4.41
C ALA A 146 2.26 -11.17 -4.90
N TYR A 147 1.48 -12.17 -5.33
CA TYR A 147 2.00 -13.40 -5.93
C TYR A 147 2.70 -13.12 -7.26
N GLU A 148 2.10 -12.28 -8.12
CA GLU A 148 2.72 -11.86 -9.38
C GLU A 148 4.07 -11.17 -9.15
N THR A 149 4.14 -10.30 -8.14
CA THR A 149 5.35 -9.56 -7.78
C THR A 149 6.47 -10.50 -7.32
N ILE A 150 6.18 -11.43 -6.42
CA ILE A 150 7.19 -12.38 -5.93
C ILE A 150 7.61 -13.37 -7.00
N ALA A 151 6.69 -13.85 -7.84
CA ALA A 151 7.04 -14.71 -8.97
C ALA A 151 8.03 -14.02 -9.91
N LYS A 152 7.75 -12.78 -10.34
CA LYS A 152 8.68 -12.02 -11.19
C LYS A 152 10.03 -11.77 -10.50
N ALA A 153 10.04 -11.48 -9.20
CA ALA A 153 11.28 -11.25 -8.46
C ALA A 153 12.16 -12.53 -8.40
N VAL A 154 11.54 -13.68 -8.13
CA VAL A 154 12.23 -14.98 -8.10
C VAL A 154 12.76 -15.34 -9.49
N GLU A 155 11.98 -15.10 -10.55
CA GLU A 155 12.46 -15.31 -11.93
C GLU A 155 13.70 -14.47 -12.26
N MET A 156 13.78 -13.23 -11.77
CA MET A 156 14.96 -12.38 -11.98
C MET A 156 16.19 -12.91 -11.24
N ILE A 157 16.01 -13.44 -10.03
CA ILE A 157 17.10 -14.06 -9.27
C ILE A 157 17.54 -15.37 -9.93
N ASP A 158 16.61 -16.17 -10.44
CA ASP A 158 16.89 -17.40 -11.18
C ASP A 158 17.67 -17.09 -12.46
N LYS A 159 17.34 -16.01 -13.17
CA LYS A 159 18.14 -15.52 -14.30
C LYS A 159 19.55 -15.13 -13.87
N ALA A 160 19.71 -14.41 -12.77
CA ALA A 160 21.03 -14.04 -12.26
C ALA A 160 21.89 -15.28 -11.90
N LEU A 161 21.28 -16.33 -11.34
CA LEU A 161 21.95 -17.62 -11.11
C LEU A 161 22.43 -18.24 -12.43
N ILE A 162 21.55 -18.30 -13.44
CA ILE A 162 21.89 -18.87 -14.76
C ILE A 162 22.99 -18.05 -15.44
N GLU A 163 22.91 -16.73 -15.40
CA GLU A 163 23.92 -15.81 -15.98
C GLU A 163 25.27 -15.92 -15.26
N GLY A 164 25.25 -16.22 -13.96
CA GLY A 164 26.45 -16.57 -13.18
C GLY A 164 27.04 -17.96 -13.50
N GLY A 165 26.37 -18.76 -14.33
CA GLY A 165 26.79 -20.12 -14.70
C GLY A 165 26.30 -21.21 -13.74
N PHE A 166 25.34 -20.90 -12.87
CA PHE A 166 24.81 -21.82 -11.87
C PHE A 166 23.54 -22.52 -12.35
N SER A 167 23.32 -23.77 -11.90
CA SER A 167 22.12 -24.54 -12.25
C SER A 167 20.95 -24.20 -11.32
N ILE A 168 19.77 -23.92 -11.85
CA ILE A 168 18.56 -23.70 -11.04
C ILE A 168 17.90 -25.01 -10.55
N MET A 169 18.42 -26.17 -10.96
CA MET A 169 17.94 -27.43 -10.41
C MET A 169 18.49 -27.57 -8.99
N ASP A 170 17.62 -27.45 -7.99
CA ASP A 170 17.93 -27.83 -6.62
C ASP A 170 18.45 -29.27 -6.66
N GLU A 171 19.76 -29.46 -6.49
CA GLU A 171 20.34 -30.77 -6.25
C GLU A 171 19.83 -31.20 -4.88
N LYS A 172 18.66 -31.85 -4.88
CA LYS A 172 18.20 -32.64 -3.74
C LYS A 172 19.24 -33.73 -3.52
N VAL A 173 20.09 -33.53 -2.52
CA VAL A 173 20.86 -34.59 -1.87
C VAL A 173 20.21 -34.92 -0.54
#